data_AF-A0A1F6K545-F1
#
_entry.id   AF-A0A1F6K545-F1
#
_cell.length_a   1.000
_cell.length_b   1.000
_cell.length_c   1.000
_cell.angle_alpha   90.00
_cell.angle_beta   90.00
_cell.angle_gamma   90.00
#
_symmetry.space_group_name_H-M   'P 1'
#
loop_
_entity.id
_entity.type
_entity.pdbx_description
1 polymer ?
#
loop_
_entity_poly.entity_id
_entity_poly.type
_entity_poly.pdbx_seq_one_letter_code
_entity_poly.pdbx_strand_id
1 'polypeptide(L)'
;MKSILRRMVFYSVALFLTSQAVTGLTVKGGYATYIVGGIALSILFLIIRPILKIITLPLNIITMGMFSFLINAIILYLLTIAVSNISISAFTFRGLNIAGFIIPQLSVNNFFAFVVTSILLSVIVGFLKWLIKK
;
A
#
# COMPACT_ATOMS: atom_id res chain seq x y z
N MET A 1 -15.36 -17.30 9.14
CA MET A 1 -15.95 -15.94 8.99
C MET A 1 -15.18 -14.82 9.73
N LYS A 2 -14.71 -15.01 10.98
CA LYS A 2 -13.97 -13.97 11.74
C LYS A 2 -12.64 -13.48 11.10
N SER A 3 -12.04 -14.25 10.19
CA SER A 3 -10.75 -13.94 9.54
C SER A 3 -10.85 -12.89 8.42
N ILE A 4 -11.95 -12.86 7.66
CA ILE A 4 -12.11 -11.95 6.51
C ILE A 4 -12.47 -10.54 6.98
N LEU A 5 -13.40 -10.42 7.93
CA LEU A 5 -13.79 -9.14 8.48
C LEU A 5 -12.61 -8.43 9.15
N ARG A 6 -11.76 -9.20 9.87
CA ARG A 6 -10.53 -8.67 10.47
C ARG A 6 -9.56 -8.14 9.41
N ARG A 7 -9.40 -8.85 8.28
CA ARG A 7 -8.57 -8.37 7.16
C ARG A 7 -9.09 -7.06 6.58
N MET A 8 -10.39 -6.94 6.36
CA MET A 8 -11.01 -5.71 5.84
C MET A 8 -10.73 -4.52 6.76
N VAL A 9 -10.90 -4.69 8.07
CA VAL A 9 -10.58 -3.64 9.05
C VAL A 9 -9.10 -3.28 9.01
N PHE A 10 -8.21 -4.26 8.99
CA PHE A 10 -6.76 -4.01 8.89
C PHE A 10 -6.37 -3.23 7.65
N TYR A 11 -6.91 -3.61 6.47
CA TYR A 11 -6.60 -2.92 5.23
C TYR A 11 -7.19 -1.51 5.20
N SER A 12 -8.37 -1.29 5.78
CA SER A 12 -8.96 0.05 5.92
C SER A 12 -8.10 0.96 6.79
N VAL A 13 -7.71 0.47 7.97
CA VAL A 13 -6.85 1.21 8.91
C VAL A 13 -5.46 1.44 8.30
N ALA A 14 -4.89 0.43 7.64
CA ALA A 14 -3.60 0.58 6.99
C ALA A 14 -3.62 1.63 5.87
N LEU A 15 -4.68 1.65 5.06
CA LEU A 15 -4.84 2.64 3.99
C LEU A 15 -4.97 4.05 4.58
N PHE A 16 -5.74 4.20 5.66
CA PHE A 16 -5.83 5.46 6.40
C PHE A 16 -4.45 5.93 6.89
N LEU A 17 -3.72 5.09 7.63
CA LEU A 17 -2.39 5.41 8.12
C LEU A 17 -1.39 5.71 7.00
N THR A 18 -1.47 4.97 5.89
CA THR A 18 -0.61 5.20 4.71
C THR A 18 -0.91 6.54 4.06
N SER A 19 -2.18 6.95 4.00
CA SER A 19 -2.56 8.26 3.42
C SER A 19 -2.05 9.43 4.25
N GLN A 20 -1.90 9.25 5.57
CA GLN A 20 -1.29 10.25 6.44
C GLN A 20 0.24 10.29 6.32
N ALA A 21 0.87 9.14 6.03
CA ALA A 21 2.32 9.03 5.91
C ALA A 21 2.84 9.47 4.52
N VAL A 22 2.05 9.28 3.45
CA VAL A 22 2.45 9.55 2.08
C VAL A 22 1.62 10.69 1.50
N THR A 23 2.25 11.84 1.29
CA THR A 23 1.60 13.02 0.69
C THR A 23 1.09 12.76 -0.73
N GLY A 24 1.67 11.79 -1.46
CA GLY A 24 1.20 11.39 -2.79
C GLY A 24 -0.06 10.53 -2.81
N LEU A 25 -0.52 9.98 -1.67
CA LEU A 25 -1.74 9.19 -1.59
C LEU A 25 -2.91 10.09 -1.19
N THR A 26 -3.72 10.50 -2.18
CA THR A 26 -4.89 11.34 -1.96
C THR A 26 -6.15 10.48 -1.90
N VAL A 27 -6.94 10.65 -0.83
CA VAL A 27 -8.23 9.99 -0.64
C VAL A 27 -9.33 11.05 -0.57
N LYS A 28 -10.20 11.08 -1.58
CA LYS A 28 -11.37 11.99 -1.67
C LYS A 28 -12.61 11.31 -1.08
N GLY A 29 -13.54 12.06 -0.48
CA GLY A 29 -14.80 11.50 0.04
C GLY A 29 -14.79 11.03 1.51
N GLY A 30 -13.74 11.35 2.27
CA GLY A 30 -13.71 11.20 3.73
C GLY A 30 -13.71 9.75 4.23
N TYR A 31 -14.22 9.52 5.44
CA TYR A 31 -14.17 8.23 6.14
C TYR A 31 -14.82 7.07 5.36
N ALA A 32 -15.86 7.34 4.58
CA ALA A 32 -16.54 6.33 3.76
C ALA A 32 -15.59 5.71 2.71
N THR A 33 -14.76 6.53 2.07
CA THR A 33 -13.81 6.06 1.06
C THR A 33 -12.73 5.16 1.66
N TYR A 34 -12.31 5.41 2.89
CA TYR A 34 -11.35 4.53 3.58
C TYR A 34 -11.93 3.14 3.85
N ILE A 35 -13.21 3.07 4.22
CA ILE A 35 -13.91 1.80 4.43
C ILE A 35 -14.07 1.05 3.11
N VAL A 36 -14.60 1.71 2.08
CA VAL A 36 -14.77 1.12 0.75
C VAL A 36 -13.42 0.70 0.15
N GLY A 37 -12.40 1.55 0.29
CA GLY A 37 -11.03 1.28 -0.13
C GLY A 37 -10.43 0.07 0.57
N GLY A 38 -10.59 -0.04 1.88
CA GLY A 38 -10.09 -1.20 2.62
C GLY A 38 -10.84 -2.51 2.30
N ILE A 39 -12.14 -2.45 2.03
CA ILE A 39 -12.92 -3.59 1.55
C ILE A 39 -12.43 -4.02 0.16
N ALA A 40 -12.34 -3.09 -0.79
CA ALA A 40 -11.85 -3.34 -2.14
C ALA A 40 -10.43 -3.92 -2.10
N LEU A 41 -9.55 -3.32 -1.31
CA LEU A 41 -8.17 -3.79 -1.14
C LEU A 41 -8.13 -5.20 -0.54
N SER A 42 -8.96 -5.50 0.45
CA SER A 42 -9.04 -6.85 1.03
C SER A 42 -9.53 -7.89 0.01
N ILE A 43 -10.45 -7.53 -0.87
CA ILE A 43 -10.95 -8.40 -1.95
C ILE A 43 -9.86 -8.61 -3.01
N LEU A 44 -9.20 -7.54 -3.46
CA LEU A 44 -8.09 -7.62 -4.39
C LEU A 44 -6.96 -8.50 -3.83
N PHE A 45 -6.62 -8.36 -2.56
CA PHE A 45 -5.62 -9.21 -1.90
C PHE A 45 -6.05 -10.68 -1.75
N LEU A 46 -7.35 -10.97 -1.76
CA LEU A 46 -7.88 -12.33 -1.65
C LEU A 46 -7.89 -13.02 -3.02
N ILE A 47 -8.32 -12.30 -4.07
CA ILE A 47 -8.52 -12.86 -5.42
C ILE A 47 -7.28 -12.70 -6.29
N ILE A 48 -6.72 -11.49 -6.37
CA ILE A 48 -5.66 -11.16 -7.32
C ILE A 48 -4.29 -11.63 -6.84
N ARG A 49 -4.02 -11.55 -5.54
CA ARG A 49 -2.75 -12.00 -4.98
C ARG A 49 -2.38 -13.45 -5.32
N PRO A 50 -3.25 -14.48 -5.18
CA PRO A 50 -2.88 -15.85 -5.54
C PRO A 50 -2.59 -16.00 -7.03
N ILE A 51 -3.37 -15.34 -7.90
CA ILE A 51 -3.17 -15.36 -9.35
C ILE A 51 -1.81 -14.76 -9.71
N LEU A 52 -1.52 -13.55 -9.22
CA LEU A 52 -0.24 -12.90 -9.46
C LEU A 52 0.93 -13.70 -8.89
N LYS A 53 0.78 -14.32 -7.72
CA LYS A 53 1.84 -15.12 -7.10
C LYS A 53 2.19 -16.35 -7.94
N ILE A 54 1.21 -17.00 -8.58
CA ILE A 54 1.46 -18.15 -9.46
C ILE A 54 2.23 -17.70 -10.70
N ILE A 55 1.78 -16.62 -11.36
CA ILE A 55 2.41 -16.09 -12.57
C ILE A 55 3.82 -15.58 -12.29
N THR A 56 4.01 -14.90 -11.16
CA THR A 56 5.31 -14.33 -10.76
C THR A 56 6.20 -15.32 -10.02
N LEU A 57 5.73 -16.53 -9.70
CA LEU A 57 6.48 -17.54 -8.94
C LEU A 57 7.89 -17.81 -9.48
N PRO A 58 8.11 -18.08 -10.78
CA PRO A 58 9.45 -18.37 -11.30
C PRO A 58 10.39 -17.18 -11.13
N LEU A 59 9.92 -15.98 -11.44
CA LEU A 59 10.68 -14.74 -11.22
C LEU A 59 10.96 -14.50 -9.73
N ASN A 60 10.00 -14.81 -8.86
CA ASN A 60 10.15 -14.63 -7.42
C ASN A 60 11.19 -15.57 -6.83
N ILE A 61 11.36 -16.78 -7.39
CA ILE A 61 12.44 -17.71 -6.99
C ILE A 61 13.80 -17.15 -7.44
N ILE A 62 13.90 -16.69 -8.69
CA ILE A 62 15.14 -16.12 -9.24
C ILE A 62 15.57 -14.86 -8.47
N THR A 63 14.60 -14.02 -8.08
CA THR A 63 14.84 -12.75 -7.38
C THR A 63 14.81 -12.86 -5.85
N MET A 64 14.91 -14.07 -5.29
CA MET A 64 14.91 -14.33 -3.84
C MET A 64 13.74 -13.66 -3.08
N GLY A 65 12.56 -13.64 -3.69
CA GLY A 65 11.36 -13.07 -3.08
C GLY A 65 11.20 -11.57 -3.27
N MET A 66 12.15 -10.86 -3.90
CA MET A 66 12.04 -9.43 -4.13
C MET A 66 10.80 -9.11 -4.98
N PHE A 67 10.50 -9.86 -6.04
CA PHE A 67 9.32 -9.59 -6.89
C PHE A 67 7.96 -9.57 -6.15
N SER A 68 7.88 -10.10 -4.93
CA SER A 68 6.69 -9.98 -4.11
C SER A 68 6.29 -8.52 -3.78
N PHE A 69 7.21 -7.55 -3.79
CA PHE A 69 6.86 -6.14 -3.64
C PHE A 69 6.07 -5.61 -4.85
N LEU A 70 6.39 -6.07 -6.07
CA LEU A 70 5.67 -5.70 -7.29
C LEU A 70 4.22 -6.16 -7.24
N ILE A 71 3.97 -7.37 -6.72
CA ILE A 71 2.60 -7.88 -6.54
C ILE A 71 1.77 -6.91 -5.68
N ASN A 72 2.33 -6.43 -4.57
CA ASN A 72 1.63 -5.49 -3.69
C ASN A 72 1.40 -4.15 -4.40
N ALA A 73 2.40 -3.65 -5.14
CA ALA A 73 2.28 -2.41 -5.92
C ALA A 73 1.19 -2.52 -7.01
N ILE A 74 1.13 -3.65 -7.73
CA ILE A 74 0.12 -3.92 -8.76
C ILE A 74 -1.29 -3.97 -8.15
N ILE A 75 -1.45 -4.65 -7.01
CA ILE A 75 -2.74 -4.70 -6.31
C ILE A 75 -3.19 -3.29 -5.89
N LEU A 76 -2.24 -2.46 -5.44
CA LEU A 76 -2.49 -1.09 -5.01
C LEU A 76 -2.82 -0.19 -6.21
N TYR A 77 -2.17 -0.40 -7.35
CA TYR A 77 -2.54 0.23 -8.61
C TYR A 77 -3.97 -0.15 -9.05
N LEU A 78 -4.32 -1.43 -8.98
CA LEU A 78 -5.67 -1.90 -9.27
C LEU A 78 -6.72 -1.30 -8.32
N LEU A 79 -6.34 -1.02 -7.06
CA LEU A 79 -7.22 -0.30 -6.13
C LEU A 79 -7.53 1.11 -6.63
N THR A 80 -6.53 1.84 -7.12
CA THR A 80 -6.75 3.21 -7.63
C THR A 80 -7.68 3.25 -8.85
N ILE A 81 -7.73 2.16 -9.62
CA ILE A 81 -8.68 1.99 -10.72
C ILE A 81 -10.07 1.59 -10.19
N ALA A 82 -10.12 0.66 -9.23
CA ALA A 82 -11.37 0.16 -8.67
C ALA A 82 -12.12 1.21 -7.82
N VAL A 83 -11.38 2.13 -7.19
CA VAL A 83 -11.92 3.20 -6.34
C VAL A 83 -11.40 4.54 -6.84
N SER A 84 -12.17 5.20 -7.71
CA SER A 84 -11.78 6.49 -8.34
C SER A 84 -11.51 7.62 -7.34
N ASN A 85 -11.97 7.47 -6.11
CA ASN A 85 -11.73 8.40 -5.01
C ASN A 85 -10.34 8.22 -4.36
N ILE A 86 -9.56 7.19 -4.72
CA ILE A 86 -8.22 6.94 -4.23
C ILE A 86 -7.24 7.10 -5.39
N SER A 87 -6.39 8.12 -5.31
CA SER A 87 -5.39 8.40 -6.35
C SER A 87 -4.00 8.51 -5.76
N ILE A 88 -3.02 7.98 -6.49
CA ILE A 88 -1.60 8.11 -6.14
C ILE A 88 -0.92 8.91 -7.22
N SER A 89 -0.36 10.04 -6.83
CA SER A 89 0.38 10.93 -7.70
C SER A 89 1.82 11.06 -7.24
N ALA A 90 2.68 11.48 -8.17
CA ALA A 90 4.02 11.96 -7.87
C ALA A 90 3.95 12.96 -6.71
N PHE A 91 4.89 12.84 -5.78
CA PHE A 91 4.99 13.72 -4.64
C PHE A 91 6.43 14.13 -4.42
N THR A 92 6.61 15.32 -3.88
CA THR A 92 7.94 15.83 -3.53
C THR A 92 8.11 15.66 -2.03
N PHE A 93 9.07 14.83 -1.65
CA PHE A 93 9.52 14.79 -0.27
C PHE A 93 10.24 16.11 0.01
N ARG A 94 9.73 16.92 0.94
CA ARG A 94 10.21 18.29 1.21
C ARG A 94 11.63 18.34 1.79
N GLY A 95 12.25 17.19 2.04
CA GLY A 95 13.50 17.07 2.77
C GLY A 95 13.28 17.16 4.27
N LEU A 96 14.24 16.64 5.04
CA LEU A 96 14.26 16.75 6.49
C LEU A 96 15.61 17.33 6.89
N ASN A 97 15.58 18.33 7.77
CA ASN A 97 16.78 18.84 8.41
C ASN A 97 16.68 18.52 9.90
N ILE A 98 17.53 17.61 10.38
CA ILE A 98 17.56 17.22 11.80
C ILE A 98 19.01 17.25 12.26
N ALA A 99 19.33 18.13 13.22
CA ALA A 99 20.60 18.18 13.94
C ALA A 99 21.86 18.16 13.02
N GLY A 100 21.82 18.86 11.88
CA GLY A 100 22.92 18.92 10.91
C GLY A 100 22.88 17.85 9.81
N PHE A 101 21.99 16.85 9.92
CA PHE A 101 21.73 15.91 8.83
C PHE A 101 20.68 16.51 7.88
N ILE A 102 21.11 16.84 6.66
CA ILE A 102 20.26 17.40 5.60
C ILE A 102 19.89 16.29 4.64
N ILE A 103 18.63 15.87 4.67
CA ILE A 103 18.04 15.05 3.62
C ILE A 103 17.48 16.01 2.56
N PRO A 104 18.06 16.07 1.35
CA PRO A 104 17.60 16.97 0.31
C PRO A 104 16.18 16.63 -0.15
N GLN A 105 15.51 17.59 -0.78
CA GLN A 105 14.20 17.32 -1.37
C GLN A 105 14.35 16.25 -2.45
N LEU A 106 13.44 15.28 -2.44
CA LEU A 106 13.42 14.18 -3.41
C LEU A 106 12.10 14.18 -4.15
N SER A 107 12.17 14.39 -5.46
CA SER A 107 11.01 14.31 -6.34
C SER A 107 10.75 12.84 -6.69
N VAL A 108 9.63 12.32 -6.20
CA VAL A 108 9.22 10.93 -6.43
C VAL A 108 8.27 10.91 -7.62
N ASN A 109 8.67 10.26 -8.71
CA ASN A 109 7.81 10.06 -9.88
C ASN A 109 6.65 9.10 -9.55
N ASN A 110 5.57 9.08 -10.35
CA ASN A 110 4.40 8.22 -10.17
C ASN A 110 4.78 6.75 -9.91
N PHE A 111 5.68 6.18 -10.71
CA PHE A 111 6.12 4.80 -10.52
C PHE A 111 6.68 4.56 -9.11
N PHE A 112 7.63 5.38 -8.69
CA PHE A 112 8.22 5.27 -7.36
C PHE A 112 7.22 5.60 -6.26
N ALA A 113 6.23 6.46 -6.52
CA ALA A 113 5.17 6.75 -5.56
C ALA A 113 4.33 5.51 -5.26
N PHE A 114 3.97 4.72 -6.27
CA PHE A 114 3.30 3.43 -6.06
C PHE A 114 4.19 2.45 -5.29
N VAL A 115 5.47 2.36 -5.63
CA VAL A 115 6.42 1.48 -4.93
C VAL A 115 6.51 1.84 -3.45
N VAL A 116 6.81 3.10 -3.13
CA VAL A 116 6.92 3.60 -1.75
C VAL A 116 5.61 3.40 -0.98
N THR A 117 4.46 3.73 -1.59
CA THR A 117 3.15 3.55 -0.97
C THR A 117 2.86 2.08 -0.68
N SER A 118 3.19 1.18 -1.62
CA SER A 118 2.98 -0.26 -1.44
C SER A 118 3.86 -0.87 -0.35
N ILE A 119 5.09 -0.38 -0.21
CA ILE A 119 6.01 -0.79 0.85
C ILE A 119 5.47 -0.31 2.19
N LEU A 120 5.13 0.98 2.31
CA LEU A 120 4.57 1.54 3.54
C LEU A 120 3.28 0.85 3.96
N LEU A 121 2.36 0.65 3.01
CA LEU A 121 1.14 -0.12 3.26
C LEU A 121 1.47 -1.54 3.75
N SER A 122 2.41 -2.23 3.11
CA SER A 122 2.79 -3.60 3.51
C SER A 122 3.40 -3.64 4.91
N VAL A 123 4.24 -2.67 5.25
CA VAL A 123 4.83 -2.51 6.58
C VAL A 123 3.74 -2.24 7.62
N ILE A 124 2.83 -1.30 7.36
CA ILE A 124 1.73 -0.96 8.27
C ILE A 124 0.81 -2.17 8.47
N VAL A 125 0.41 -2.85 7.39
CA VAL A 125 -0.42 -4.07 7.48
C VAL A 125 0.30 -5.17 8.27
N GLY A 126 1.61 -5.34 8.05
CA GLY A 126 2.45 -6.29 8.78
C GLY A 126 2.49 -5.97 10.28
N PHE A 127 2.72 -4.71 10.61
CA PHE A 127 2.74 -4.21 11.98
C PHE A 127 1.39 -4.36 12.68
N LEU A 128 0.29 -3.96 12.04
CA LEU A 128 -1.06 -4.14 12.58
C LEU A 128 -1.41 -5.61 12.83
N LYS A 129 -1.04 -6.49 11.90
CA LYS A 129 -1.23 -7.93 12.06
C LYS A 129 -0.40 -8.48 13.22
N TRP A 130 0.84 -8.03 13.38
CA TRP A 130 1.71 -8.43 14.48
C TRP A 130 1.14 -7.97 15.82
N LEU A 131 0.68 -6.72 15.92
CA LEU A 131 0.09 -6.13 17.14
C LEU A 131 -1.11 -6.93 17.67
N ILE A 132 -1.99 -7.40 16.77
CA ILE A 132 -3.20 -8.15 17.13
C ILE A 132 -2.95 -9.66 17.23
N LYS A 133 -1.78 -10.15 16.83
CA LYS A 133 -1.40 -11.56 16.93
C LYS A 133 -0.60 -11.85 18.20
N LYS A 134 -0.95 -11.18 19.29
CA LYS A 134 -0.80 -11.74 20.64
C LYS A 134 -1.95 -12.72 20.89
#